data_AF-A0AAT9R3S8-F1
#
_entry.id   AF-A0AAT9R3S8-F1
#
_cell.length_a   1.000
_cell.length_b   1.000
_cell.length_c   1.000
_cell.angle_alpha   90.00
_cell.angle_beta   90.00
_cell.angle_gamma   90.00
#
_symmetry.space_group_name_H-M   'P 1'
#
loop_
_entity.id
_entity.type
_entity.pdbx_description
1 polymer ?
#
loop_
_entity_poly.entity_id
_entity_poly.type
_entity_poly.pdbx_seq_one_letter_code
_entity_poly.pdbx_strand_id
1 'polypeptide(L)'
;MRFREQLELNPRGRLGDDWDQEFGRRDLRSTEQGQVKLTLWRYAEDDWMIALTYERDPLPSDEAEELRRNILDAAVAVGLVVTAQFPEQTSQ
;
A
#
# COMPACT_ATOMS: atom_id res chain seq x y z
N MET A 1 -4.26 -12.57 7.00
CA MET A 1 -3.12 -12.55 6.03
C MET A 1 -2.09 -11.66 6.68
N ARG A 2 -1.01 -12.23 7.22
CA ARG A 2 -0.08 -11.54 8.14
C ARG A 2 0.50 -10.22 7.61
N PHE A 3 0.67 -10.10 6.29
CA PHE A 3 1.16 -8.88 5.65
C PHE A 3 0.24 -7.67 5.88
N ARG A 4 -1.09 -7.85 5.77
CA ARG A 4 -2.06 -6.78 6.01
C ARG A 4 -2.06 -6.34 7.47
N GLU A 5 -1.95 -7.30 8.38
CA GLU A 5 -1.91 -7.06 9.82
C GLU A 5 -0.68 -6.26 10.22
N GLN A 6 0.50 -6.58 9.66
CA GLN A 6 1.75 -5.84 9.91
C GLN A 6 1.72 -4.39 9.41
N LEU A 7 0.93 -4.09 8.38
CA LEU A 7 0.77 -2.75 7.83
C LEU A 7 -0.47 -2.02 8.36
N GLU A 8 -1.20 -2.63 9.29
CA GLU A 8 -2.47 -2.13 9.83
C GLU A 8 -3.50 -1.80 8.73
N LEU A 9 -3.50 -2.59 7.65
CA LEU A 9 -4.46 -2.44 6.56
C LEU A 9 -5.82 -3.00 6.99
N ASN A 10 -6.85 -2.17 6.91
CA ASN A 10 -8.23 -2.64 7.02
C ASN A 10 -8.53 -3.56 5.85
N PRO A 11 -9.05 -4.78 6.09
CA PRO A 11 -9.39 -5.70 5.01
C PRO A 11 -10.43 -5.09 4.08
N ARG A 12 -10.13 -5.15 2.78
CA ARG A 12 -11.09 -4.87 1.70
C ARG A 12 -11.04 -6.02 0.69
N GLY A 13 -12.10 -6.15 -0.10
CA GLY A 13 -12.24 -7.21 -1.10
C GLY A 13 -12.38 -8.63 -0.54
N ARG A 14 -12.86 -9.55 -1.39
CA ARG A 14 -12.89 -11.00 -1.12
C ARG A 14 -11.84 -11.70 -1.98
N LEU A 15 -11.02 -12.57 -1.40
CA LEU A 15 -9.89 -13.22 -2.11
C LEU A 15 -10.32 -14.08 -3.30
N GLY A 16 -11.59 -14.50 -3.37
CA GLY A 16 -12.15 -15.26 -4.49
C GLY A 16 -13.13 -14.48 -5.35
N ASP A 17 -13.14 -13.14 -5.27
CA ASP A 17 -13.87 -12.29 -6.20
C ASP A 17 -12.89 -11.67 -7.19
N ASP A 18 -13.00 -12.09 -8.45
CA ASP A 18 -12.06 -11.77 -9.52
C ASP A 18 -12.17 -10.31 -9.98
N TRP A 19 -13.22 -9.61 -9.53
CA TRP A 19 -13.49 -8.21 -9.86
C TRP A 19 -12.94 -7.22 -8.82
N ASP A 20 -12.76 -7.66 -7.58
CA ASP A 20 -12.19 -6.83 -6.52
C ASP A 20 -10.67 -6.79 -6.64
N GLN A 21 -10.12 -5.62 -6.93
CA GLN A 21 -8.67 -5.42 -6.99
C GLN A 21 -8.12 -4.81 -5.71
N GLU A 22 -8.94 -4.18 -4.85
CA GLU A 22 -8.53 -3.56 -3.59
C GLU A 22 -8.69 -4.53 -2.41
N PHE A 23 -7.56 -4.99 -1.85
CA PHE A 23 -7.50 -6.04 -0.84
C PHE A 23 -7.17 -5.59 0.59
N GLY A 24 -6.79 -4.32 0.72
CA GLY A 24 -6.54 -3.71 2.03
C GLY A 24 -6.27 -2.22 1.89
N ARG A 25 -6.68 -1.45 2.89
CA ARG A 25 -6.48 0.00 2.92
C ARG A 25 -6.20 0.51 4.31
N ARG A 26 -5.27 1.46 4.41
CA ARG A 26 -5.03 2.28 5.60
C ARG A 26 -5.02 3.74 5.20
N ASP A 27 -5.84 4.55 5.86
CA ASP A 27 -5.77 6.00 5.74
C ASP A 27 -4.69 6.51 6.71
N LEU A 28 -3.67 7.16 6.17
CA LEU A 28 -2.52 7.71 6.91
C LEU A 28 -2.74 9.17 7.30
N ARG A 29 -3.56 9.89 6.53
CA ARG A 29 -3.98 11.28 6.81
C ARG A 29 -5.47 11.43 6.48
N SER A 30 -6.19 12.20 7.28
CA SER A 30 -7.62 12.44 7.10
C SER A 30 -7.92 13.26 5.84
N THR A 31 -9.16 13.17 5.35
CA THR A 31 -9.62 13.87 4.14
C THR A 31 -9.59 15.40 4.28
N GLU A 32 -9.74 15.94 5.49
CA GLU A 32 -9.73 17.40 5.72
C GLU A 32 -8.36 18.04 5.43
N GLN A 33 -7.28 17.25 5.56
CA GLN A 33 -5.90 17.69 5.35
C GLN A 33 -5.33 17.25 3.98
N GLY A 34 -6.18 16.71 3.10
CA GLY A 34 -5.76 15.99 1.90
C GLY A 34 -5.46 14.53 2.22
N GLN A 35 -6.27 13.64 1.67
CA GLN A 35 -6.19 12.22 1.99
C GLN A 35 -4.85 11.64 1.54
N VAL A 36 -4.19 10.92 2.47
CA VAL A 36 -3.08 10.02 2.16
C VAL A 36 -3.51 8.62 2.51
N LYS A 37 -3.45 7.70 1.55
CA LYS A 37 -3.87 6.30 1.74
C LYS A 37 -2.80 5.34 1.25
N LEU A 38 -2.63 4.26 2.01
CA LEU A 38 -1.89 3.08 1.60
C LEU A 38 -2.89 2.02 1.18
N THR A 39 -2.77 1.51 -0.05
CA THR A 39 -3.68 0.53 -0.61
C THR A 39 -2.93 -0.69 -1.12
N LEU A 40 -3.39 -1.87 -0.74
CA LEU A 40 -2.97 -3.16 -1.28
C LEU A 40 -3.88 -3.56 -2.42
N TRP A 41 -3.30 -3.75 -3.59
CA TRP A 41 -3.96 -4.17 -4.80
C TRP A 41 -3.51 -5.57 -5.22
N ARG A 42 -4.42 -6.33 -5.82
CA ARG A 42 -4.07 -7.49 -6.65
C ARG A 42 -3.90 -6.99 -8.08
N TYR A 43 -2.68 -7.02 -8.60
CA TYR A 43 -2.35 -6.56 -9.94
C TYR A 43 -2.51 -7.68 -10.98
N ALA A 44 -2.12 -8.91 -10.62
CA ALA A 44 -2.36 -10.13 -11.39
C ALA A 44 -2.65 -11.31 -10.45
N GLU A 45 -2.74 -12.54 -10.95
CA GLU A 45 -3.09 -13.69 -10.13
C GLU A 45 -2.15 -13.87 -8.91
N ASP A 46 -0.84 -13.73 -9.15
CA ASP A 46 0.21 -13.87 -8.13
C ASP A 46 0.95 -12.56 -7.83
N ASP A 47 0.61 -11.48 -8.53
CA ASP A 47 1.27 -10.18 -8.35
C ASP A 47 0.42 -9.22 -7.52
N TRP A 48 1.05 -8.66 -6.50
CA TRP A 48 0.45 -7.71 -5.57
C TRP A 48 1.18 -6.37 -5.65
N MET A 49 0.43 -5.29 -5.47
CA MET A 49 0.97 -3.94 -5.47
C MET A 49 0.56 -3.21 -4.21
N ILE A 50 1.51 -2.58 -3.54
CA ILE A 50 1.25 -1.60 -2.50
C ILE A 50 1.43 -0.21 -3.11
N ALA A 51 0.40 0.61 -3.03
CA ALA A 51 0.39 1.97 -3.55
C ALA A 51 0.16 2.97 -2.41
N LEU A 52 1.02 3.97 -2.34
CA LEU A 52 0.82 5.17 -1.52
C LEU A 52 0.23 6.26 -2.42
N THR A 53 -0.97 6.73 -2.11
CA THR A 53 -1.67 7.74 -2.91
C THR A 53 -1.89 9.00 -2.09
N TYR A 54 -1.55 10.14 -2.69
CA TYR A 54 -1.77 11.48 -2.14
C TYR A 54 -2.88 12.17 -2.94
N GLU A 55 -3.83 12.79 -2.24
CA GLU A 55 -4.81 13.69 -2.87
C GLU A 55 -4.26 15.10 -3.07
N ARG A 56 -3.40 15.55 -2.14
CA ARG A 56 -2.79 16.88 -2.15
C ARG A 56 -1.30 16.75 -1.87
N ASP A 57 -0.88 17.10 -0.67
CA ASP A 57 0.52 17.13 -0.29
C ASP A 57 1.03 15.71 0.01
N PRO A 58 2.24 15.38 -0.47
CA PRO A 58 2.89 14.13 -0.11
C PRO A 58 3.17 14.04 1.40
N LEU A 59 3.50 12.84 1.87
CA LEU A 59 4.08 12.69 3.20
C LEU A 59 5.47 13.35 3.24
N PRO A 60 5.89 13.88 4.39
CA PRO A 60 7.30 14.21 4.63
C PRO A 60 8.21 13.06 4.22
N SER A 61 9.38 13.38 3.67
CA SER A 61 10.27 12.38 3.07
C SER A 61 10.75 11.32 4.08
N ASP A 62 10.99 11.75 5.32
CA ASP A 62 11.34 10.88 6.44
C ASP A 62 10.20 9.89 6.80
N GLU A 63 8.96 10.38 6.87
CA GLU A 63 7.77 9.53 7.08
C GLU A 63 7.57 8.54 5.92
N ALA A 64 7.74 9.00 4.68
CA ALA A 64 7.62 8.16 3.49
C ALA A 64 8.71 7.07 3.45
N GLU A 65 9.95 7.41 3.81
CA GLU A 65 11.05 6.45 3.89
C GLU A 65 10.86 5.43 5.02
N GLU A 66 10.35 5.85 6.17
CA GLU A 66 10.00 4.95 7.26
C GLU A 66 8.91 3.97 6.84
N LEU A 67 7.84 4.48 6.22
CA LEU A 67 6.78 3.63 5.69
C LEU A 67 7.31 2.64 4.66
N ARG A 68 8.21 3.08 3.77
CA ARG A 68 8.86 2.19 2.79
C ARG A 68 9.63 1.07 3.48
N ARG A 69 10.42 1.36 4.51
CA ARG A 69 11.14 0.33 5.28
C ARG A 69 10.17 -0.66 5.93
N ASN A 70 9.12 -0.17 6.56
CA ASN A 70 8.11 -1.01 7.20
C ASN A 70 7.41 -1.96 6.18
N ILE A 71 7.13 -1.48 4.96
CA ILE A 71 6.57 -2.32 3.88
C ILE A 71 7.54 -3.43 3.47
N LEU A 72 8.82 -3.09 3.31
CA LEU A 72 9.85 -4.07 2.94
C LEU A 72 10.05 -5.13 4.03
N ASP A 73 10.14 -4.71 5.28
CA ASP A 73 10.29 -5.62 6.42
C ASP A 73 9.08 -6.54 6.55
N ALA A 74 7.87 -6.01 6.36
CA ALA A 74 6.65 -6.79 6.35
C ALA A 74 6.65 -7.83 5.21
N ALA A 75 7.09 -7.45 4.01
CA ALA A 75 7.16 -8.36 2.86
C ALA A 75 8.12 -9.52 3.14
N VAL A 76 9.33 -9.22 3.65
CA VAL A 76 10.33 -10.23 4.03
C VAL A 76 9.78 -11.17 5.11
N ALA A 77 9.10 -10.62 6.13
CA ALA A 77 8.56 -11.41 7.24
C ALA A 77 7.50 -12.44 6.81
N VAL A 78 6.83 -12.22 5.68
CA VAL A 78 5.84 -13.16 5.12
C VAL A 78 6.36 -13.96 3.91
N GLY A 79 7.64 -13.80 3.56
CA GLY A 79 8.26 -14.51 2.44
C GLY A 79 7.87 -13.99 1.05
N LEU A 80 7.41 -12.74 0.95
CA LEU A 80 7.16 -12.09 -0.35
C LEU A 80 8.46 -11.55 -0.93
N VAL A 81 8.57 -11.58 -2.25
CA VAL A 81 9.69 -11.00 -3.00
C VAL A 81 9.22 -9.70 -3.64
N VAL A 82 9.94 -8.61 -3.38
CA VAL A 82 9.68 -7.32 -4.03
C VAL A 82 10.37 -7.33 -5.39
N THR A 83 9.59 -7.35 -6.46
CA THR A 83 10.08 -7.44 -7.85
C THR A 83 10.33 -6.10 -8.50
N ALA A 84 9.63 -5.04 -8.05
CA ALA A 84 9.78 -3.69 -8.55
C ALA A 84 9.45 -2.65 -7.47
N GLN A 85 10.05 -1.47 -7.58
CA GLN A 85 9.70 -0.28 -6.82
C GLN A 85 9.59 0.88 -7.80
N PHE A 86 8.44 1.55 -7.81
CA PHE A 86 8.22 2.72 -8.66
C PHE A 86 8.33 3.96 -7.77
N PRO A 87 9.23 4.90 -8.08
CA PRO A 87 9.24 6.19 -7.41
C PRO A 87 7.95 6.96 -7.73
N GLU A 88 7.70 8.02 -6.96
CA GLU A 88 6.54 8.89 -7.07
C GLU A 88 6.26 9.25 -8.54
N GLN A 89 5.11 8.83 -9.07
CA GLN A 89 4.68 9.26 -10.39
C GLN A 89 4.04 10.63 -10.24
N THR A 90 4.84 11.68 -10.43
CA THR A 90 4.29 13.01 -10.68
C THR A 90 3.63 12.95 -12.05
N SER A 91 2.30 12.89 -12.10
CA SER A 91 1.57 13.15 -13.34
C SER A 91 1.98 14.55 -13.83
N GLN A 92 2.69 14.61 -14.96
CA GLN A 92 2.95 15.85 -15.68
C GLN A 92 1.67 16.36 -16.34
#